data_AF-A0A852W0N2-F1
#
_entry.id   AF-A0A852W0N2-F1
#
_cell.length_a   1.000
_cell.length_b   1.000
_cell.length_c   1.000
_cell.angle_alpha   90.00
_cell.angle_beta   90.00
_cell.angle_gamma   90.00
#
_symmetry.space_group_name_H-M   'P 1'
#
loop_
_entity.id
_entity.type
_entity.pdbx_description
1 polymer ?
#
loop_
_entity_poly.entity_id
_entity_poly.type
_entity_poly.pdbx_seq_one_letter_code
_entity_poly.pdbx_strand_id
1 'polypeptide(L)'
;MNVQQWQSMSERERVEWARFQEWQRAQSRAAQSPVPQQRAPWAATAAAVRPPRHVQLGSRTARRLLMASSSGIVLILATIVIAAIADLGAPSTRTVSGVMTVLSGSGSLYSGSSYGACTLSGGYDDITAGTTVTARDSSGTIAGVGALGSGTGSSYGCAFSFTVDDVPASDFYTVEVGHRGEVTFTDAAVRDGDLRLSLG
;
A
#
# COMPACT_ATOMS: atom_id res chain seq x y z
N MET A 1 26.75 -14.58 -14.13
CA MET A 1 26.27 -15.86 -14.68
C MET A 1 27.47 -16.67 -15.13
N ASN A 2 27.63 -17.92 -14.70
CA ASN A 2 28.76 -18.77 -15.11
C ASN A 2 28.41 -19.47 -16.46
N VAL A 3 29.41 -19.66 -17.32
CA VAL A 3 29.28 -20.22 -18.68
C VAL A 3 28.63 -21.61 -18.68
N GLN A 4 28.91 -22.44 -17.67
CA GLN A 4 28.33 -23.79 -17.57
C GLN A 4 26.81 -23.77 -17.37
N GLN A 5 26.28 -22.79 -16.64
CA GLN A 5 24.85 -22.66 -16.40
C GLN A 5 24.09 -22.17 -17.65
N TRP A 6 24.78 -21.50 -18.58
CA TRP A 6 24.18 -21.04 -19.84
C TRP A 6 24.01 -22.18 -20.85
N GLN A 7 24.95 -23.15 -20.86
CA GLN A 7 24.92 -24.29 -21.76
C GLN A 7 23.83 -25.31 -21.41
N SER A 8 23.42 -25.41 -20.14
CA SER A 8 22.37 -26.32 -19.69
C SER A 8 20.94 -25.79 -19.90
N MET A 9 20.77 -24.53 -20.32
CA MET A 9 19.45 -23.96 -20.57
C MET A 9 18.86 -24.46 -21.90
N SER A 10 17.55 -24.66 -21.91
CA SER A 10 16.80 -24.92 -23.14
C SER A 10 16.75 -23.67 -24.04
N GLU A 11 16.39 -23.87 -25.31
CA GLU A 11 16.32 -22.76 -26.27
C GLU A 11 15.22 -21.74 -25.91
N ARG A 12 14.11 -22.20 -25.32
CA ARG A 12 13.06 -21.31 -24.81
C ARG A 12 13.55 -20.43 -23.67
N GLU A 13 14.26 -21.01 -22.70
CA GLU A 13 14.81 -20.27 -21.57
C GLU A 13 15.87 -19.26 -22.03
N ARG A 14 16.67 -19.58 -23.05
CA ARG A 14 17.64 -18.62 -23.62
C ARG A 14 16.96 -17.40 -24.25
N VAL A 15 15.84 -17.59 -24.94
CA VAL A 15 15.05 -16.50 -25.54
C VAL A 15 14.40 -15.63 -24.47
N GLU A 16 13.83 -16.25 -23.43
CA GLU A 16 13.27 -15.52 -22.29
C GLU A 16 14.34 -14.72 -21.55
N TRP A 17 15.53 -15.29 -21.40
CA TRP A 17 16.66 -14.61 -20.77
C TRP A 17 17.13 -13.39 -21.58
N ALA A 18 17.14 -13.49 -22.91
CA ALA A 18 17.46 -12.36 -23.79
C ALA A 18 16.45 -11.22 -23.64
N ARG A 19 15.14 -11.53 -23.59
CA ARG A 19 14.09 -10.52 -23.35
C ARG A 19 14.23 -9.84 -21.99
N PHE A 20 14.59 -10.60 -20.96
CA PHE A 20 14.84 -10.05 -19.64
C PHE A 20 16.01 -9.06 -19.64
N GLN A 21 17.10 -9.37 -20.33
CA GLN A 21 18.23 -8.45 -20.48
C GLN A 21 17.87 -7.15 -21.22
N GLU A 22 17.08 -7.25 -22.29
CA GLU A 22 16.60 -6.07 -23.02
C GLU A 22 15.73 -5.18 -22.13
N TRP A 23 14.85 -5.78 -21.35
CA TRP A 23 14.02 -5.09 -20.37
C TRP A 23 14.86 -4.39 -19.28
N GLN A 24 15.89 -5.06 -18.73
CA GLN A 24 16.79 -4.43 -17.76
C GLN A 24 17.54 -3.23 -18.35
N ARG A 25 17.97 -3.31 -19.62
CA ARG A 25 18.61 -2.17 -20.33
C ARG A 25 17.63 -1.03 -20.63
N ALA A 26 16.33 -1.32 -20.76
CA ALA A 26 15.32 -0.29 -20.93
C ALA A 26 15.08 0.46 -19.60
N GLN A 27 14.97 -0.26 -18.48
CA GLN A 27 14.84 0.36 -17.16
C GLN A 27 16.02 1.25 -16.77
N SER A 28 17.25 0.80 -17.01
CA SER A 28 18.44 1.60 -16.67
C SER A 28 18.54 2.90 -17.49
N ARG A 29 18.06 2.89 -18.75
CA ARG A 29 17.97 4.11 -19.58
C ARG A 29 16.87 5.06 -19.09
N ALA A 30 15.74 4.54 -18.64
CA ALA A 30 14.68 5.37 -18.05
C ALA A 30 15.16 6.09 -16.78
N ALA A 31 15.90 5.39 -15.91
CA ALA A 31 16.45 5.95 -14.67
C ALA A 31 17.54 7.02 -14.89
N GLN A 32 18.26 6.99 -16.02
CA GLN A 32 19.32 7.94 -16.34
C GLN A 32 18.85 9.16 -17.15
N SER A 33 17.56 9.25 -17.47
CA SER A 33 17.04 10.45 -18.13
C SER A 33 17.19 11.65 -17.19
N PRO A 34 18.04 12.64 -17.53
CA PRO A 34 18.25 13.79 -16.65
C PRO A 34 16.93 14.53 -16.49
N VAL A 35 16.49 14.69 -15.24
CA VAL A 35 15.36 15.56 -14.89
C VAL A 35 15.60 16.92 -15.54
N PRO A 36 14.68 17.46 -16.36
CA PRO A 36 14.82 18.81 -16.88
C PRO A 36 14.87 19.75 -15.69
N GLN A 37 16.05 20.29 -15.38
CA GLN A 37 16.17 21.35 -14.40
C GLN A 37 15.47 22.57 -14.97
N GLN A 38 14.20 22.73 -14.61
CA GLN A 38 13.47 23.98 -14.79
C GLN A 38 14.24 25.07 -14.04
N ARG A 39 15.00 25.87 -14.79
CA ARG A 39 15.65 27.06 -14.25
C ARG A 39 14.56 27.97 -13.68
N ALA A 40 14.63 28.20 -12.37
CA ALA A 40 13.74 29.10 -11.69
C ALA A 40 13.90 30.53 -12.26
N PRO A 41 12.83 31.21 -12.71
CA PRO A 41 12.92 32.51 -13.39
C PRO A 41 13.19 33.71 -12.46
N TRP A 42 13.35 33.52 -11.15
CA TRP A 42 13.42 34.64 -10.20
C TRP A 42 14.81 35.25 -9.99
N ALA A 43 15.86 34.77 -10.67
CA ALA A 43 17.23 35.26 -10.47
C ALA A 43 17.55 36.64 -11.09
N ALA A 44 16.57 37.36 -11.66
CA ALA A 44 16.79 38.67 -12.26
C ALA A 44 15.77 39.69 -11.76
N THR A 45 16.03 40.31 -10.59
CA THR A 45 15.71 41.73 -10.27
C THR A 45 16.05 42.05 -8.81
N ALA A 46 17.34 42.06 -8.47
CA ALA A 46 17.83 42.82 -7.30
C ALA A 46 18.20 44.24 -7.76
N ALA A 47 17.20 44.99 -8.27
CA ALA A 47 17.36 46.40 -8.55
C ALA A 47 17.11 47.17 -7.24
N ALA A 48 18.20 47.68 -6.67
CA ALA A 48 18.31 48.74 -5.67
C ALA A 48 16.99 49.32 -5.10
N VAL A 49 16.49 48.70 -4.03
CA VAL A 49 15.52 49.37 -3.14
C VAL A 49 16.28 50.47 -2.40
N ARG A 50 16.03 51.73 -2.78
CA ARG A 50 16.48 52.90 -2.01
C ARG A 50 15.86 52.83 -0.60
N PRO A 51 16.60 53.14 0.47
CA PRO A 51 16.02 53.19 1.79
C PRO A 51 14.94 54.27 1.87
N PRO A 52 13.79 54.02 2.52
CA PRO A 52 12.79 55.04 2.74
C PRO A 52 13.38 56.15 3.62
N ARG A 53 13.25 57.40 3.18
CA ARG A 53 13.50 58.56 4.03
C ARG A 53 12.49 58.53 5.17
N HIS A 54 12.98 58.43 6.41
CA HIS A 54 12.16 58.63 7.59
C HIS A 54 11.66 60.08 7.63
N VAL A 55 10.41 60.28 7.22
CA VAL A 55 9.67 61.51 7.48
C VAL A 55 9.25 61.46 8.95
N GLN A 56 9.99 62.16 9.80
CA GLN A 56 9.53 62.49 11.15
C GLN A 56 8.44 63.56 11.03
N LEU A 57 7.17 63.17 11.13
CA LEU A 57 6.11 64.11 11.48
C LEU A 57 5.02 63.41 12.30
N GLY A 58 4.73 64.01 13.46
CA GLY A 58 3.36 64.07 13.94
C GLY A 58 2.98 63.13 15.08
N SER A 59 3.10 63.66 16.30
CA SER A 59 2.18 63.51 17.44
C SER A 59 1.73 62.11 17.89
N ARG A 60 2.21 61.74 19.08
CA ARG A 60 1.86 60.59 19.90
C ARG A 60 0.45 60.69 20.52
N THR A 61 -0.65 60.74 19.76
CA THR A 61 -2.00 60.73 20.38
C THR A 61 -3.13 60.41 19.40
N ALA A 62 -3.12 59.24 18.74
CA ALA A 62 -4.33 58.69 18.10
C ALA A 62 -4.16 57.21 17.72
N ARG A 63 -3.87 56.35 18.69
CA ARG A 63 -3.95 54.89 18.53
C ARG A 63 -4.89 54.32 19.57
N ARG A 64 -6.20 54.57 19.43
CA ARG A 64 -7.23 53.73 20.03
C ARG A 64 -8.45 53.73 19.13
N LEU A 65 -8.99 52.53 18.93
CA LEU A 65 -10.25 52.17 18.26
C LEU A 65 -10.18 52.09 16.74
N LEU A 66 -10.02 50.85 16.24
CA LEU A 66 -10.80 50.23 15.16
C LEU A 66 -10.10 48.91 14.75
N MET A 67 -10.14 47.90 15.63
CA MET A 67 -9.89 46.49 15.27
C MET A 67 -10.66 45.59 16.22
N ALA A 68 -11.96 45.39 15.97
CA ALA A 68 -12.76 44.42 16.70
C ALA A 68 -14.04 44.05 15.94
N SER A 69 -13.94 43.46 14.73
CA SER A 69 -15.07 42.76 14.08
C SER A 69 -14.72 42.13 12.72
N SER A 70 -13.61 41.37 12.60
CA SER A 70 -13.35 40.61 11.36
C SER A 70 -12.70 39.23 11.57
N SER A 71 -12.30 38.89 12.80
CA SER A 71 -11.59 37.62 13.06
C SER A 71 -12.51 36.38 13.08
N GLY A 72 -13.80 36.53 13.41
CA GLY A 72 -14.71 35.38 13.51
C GLY A 72 -15.08 34.77 12.16
N ILE A 73 -15.39 35.61 11.16
CA ILE A 73 -15.87 35.15 9.85
C ILE A 73 -14.75 34.49 9.04
N VAL A 74 -13.51 34.99 9.15
CA VAL A 74 -12.35 34.41 8.47
C VAL A 74 -12.02 33.01 9.02
N LEU A 75 -12.15 32.80 10.33
CA LEU A 75 -11.92 31.49 10.94
C LEU A 75 -13.02 30.46 10.60
N ILE A 76 -14.28 30.91 10.52
CA ILE A 76 -15.41 30.04 10.15
C ILE A 76 -15.32 29.64 8.67
N LEU A 77 -14.97 30.56 7.77
CA LEU A 77 -14.81 30.21 6.36
C LEU A 77 -13.57 29.33 6.13
N ALA A 78 -12.47 29.56 6.84
CA ALA A 78 -11.27 28.71 6.75
C ALA A 78 -11.55 27.27 7.22
N THR A 79 -12.36 27.08 8.26
CA THR A 79 -12.71 25.73 8.75
C THR A 79 -13.63 24.98 7.79
N ILE A 80 -14.60 25.66 7.15
CA ILE A 80 -15.47 25.06 6.13
C ILE A 80 -14.65 24.61 4.90
N VAL A 81 -13.68 25.42 4.46
CA VAL A 81 -12.80 25.07 3.34
C VAL A 81 -11.90 23.88 3.68
N ILE A 82 -11.36 23.81 4.91
CA ILE A 82 -10.51 22.70 5.36
C ILE A 82 -11.30 21.39 5.48
N ALA A 83 -12.54 21.42 5.94
CA ALA A 83 -13.41 20.23 5.97
C ALA A 83 -13.75 19.75 4.55
N ALA A 84 -14.04 20.67 3.62
CA ALA A 84 -14.39 20.32 2.23
C ALA A 84 -13.22 19.71 1.42
N ILE A 85 -11.96 20.04 1.73
CA ILE A 85 -10.80 19.46 1.05
C ILE A 85 -10.37 18.10 1.60
N ALA A 86 -10.81 17.71 2.80
CA ALA A 86 -10.51 16.39 3.36
C ALA A 86 -11.24 15.27 2.60
N ASP A 87 -12.46 15.53 2.10
CA ASP A 87 -13.25 14.57 1.32
C ASP A 87 -12.81 14.42 -0.14
N LEU A 88 -12.07 15.39 -0.69
CA LEU A 88 -11.70 15.41 -2.11
C LEU A 88 -10.47 14.56 -2.46
N GLY A 89 -9.84 13.91 -1.48
CA GLY A 89 -8.55 13.22 -1.66
C GLY A 89 -8.43 11.86 -0.99
N ALA A 90 -9.51 11.28 -0.47
CA ALA A 90 -9.44 9.94 0.11
C ALA A 90 -9.02 8.94 -0.98
N PRO A 91 -7.92 8.19 -0.78
CA PRO A 91 -7.51 7.18 -1.75
C PRO A 91 -8.64 6.16 -1.87
N SER A 92 -8.93 5.72 -3.10
CA SER A 92 -9.95 4.68 -3.31
C SER A 92 -9.52 3.42 -2.56
N THR A 93 -10.28 3.04 -1.53
CA THR A 93 -10.07 1.81 -0.78
C THR A 93 -10.95 0.68 -1.33
N ARG A 94 -10.63 -0.55 -0.95
CA ARG A 94 -11.42 -1.75 -1.25
C ARG A 94 -11.21 -2.84 -0.23
N THR A 95 -12.11 -3.82 -0.23
CA THR A 95 -11.94 -5.05 0.53
C THR A 95 -11.12 -6.05 -0.25
N VAL A 96 -10.08 -6.60 0.39
CA VAL A 96 -9.31 -7.76 -0.10
C VAL A 96 -9.88 -9.00 0.56
N SER A 97 -10.39 -9.95 -0.23
CA SER A 97 -10.99 -11.18 0.28
C SER A 97 -10.42 -12.43 -0.38
N GLY A 98 -10.47 -13.54 0.35
CA GLY A 98 -10.04 -14.82 -0.20
C GLY A 98 -10.22 -15.99 0.75
N VAL A 99 -9.65 -17.12 0.36
CA VAL A 99 -9.65 -18.36 1.12
C VAL A 99 -8.21 -18.85 1.29
N MET A 100 -7.84 -19.09 2.54
CA MET A 100 -6.62 -19.78 2.91
C MET A 100 -6.94 -21.25 3.18
N THR A 101 -6.21 -22.16 2.54
CA THR A 101 -6.36 -23.60 2.74
C THR A 101 -5.11 -24.17 3.41
N VAL A 102 -5.27 -24.87 4.52
CA VAL A 102 -4.20 -25.68 5.11
C VAL A 102 -4.42 -27.12 4.67
N LEU A 103 -3.50 -27.66 3.89
CA LEU A 103 -3.58 -28.99 3.30
C LEU A 103 -3.22 -30.05 4.35
N SER A 104 -4.01 -31.12 4.39
CA SER A 104 -3.65 -32.28 5.22
C SER A 104 -2.54 -33.06 4.54
N GLY A 105 -1.30 -32.93 5.05
CA GLY A 105 -0.30 -33.98 4.88
C GLY A 105 -0.78 -35.30 5.53
N SER A 106 -0.03 -36.40 5.35
CA SER A 106 -0.34 -37.73 5.89
C SER A 106 -0.37 -37.81 7.44
N GLY A 107 -0.25 -36.70 8.16
CA GLY A 107 -0.20 -36.63 9.62
C GLY A 107 -1.12 -35.53 10.19
N SER A 108 -2.42 -35.82 10.23
CA SER A 108 -3.43 -35.22 11.13
C SER A 108 -3.69 -33.70 10.99
N LEU A 109 -4.65 -33.36 10.12
CA LEU A 109 -5.63 -32.32 10.44
C LEU A 109 -6.89 -33.05 10.92
N TYR A 110 -7.34 -32.79 12.16
CA TYR A 110 -8.56 -33.40 12.67
C TYR A 110 -9.77 -32.62 12.11
N SER A 111 -10.32 -33.10 10.99
CA SER A 111 -11.69 -32.74 10.61
C SER A 111 -12.65 -33.57 11.45
N GLY A 112 -13.35 -32.92 12.38
CA GLY A 112 -14.45 -33.54 13.12
C GLY A 112 -15.48 -34.12 12.15
N SER A 113 -15.80 -35.40 12.37
CA SER A 113 -16.58 -36.37 11.59
C SER A 113 -17.66 -35.84 10.62
N SER A 114 -17.25 -35.25 9.48
CA SER A 114 -18.05 -34.89 8.27
C SER A 114 -18.25 -33.39 7.99
N TYR A 115 -17.20 -32.58 8.21
CA TYR A 115 -16.96 -31.23 7.66
C TYR A 115 -17.62 -30.02 8.36
N GLY A 116 -17.56 -30.01 9.69
CA GLY A 116 -17.86 -28.84 10.54
C GLY A 116 -16.65 -27.95 10.83
N ALA A 117 -16.59 -27.38 12.04
CA ALA A 117 -15.46 -26.58 12.52
C ALA A 117 -14.15 -27.36 12.42
N CYS A 118 -13.13 -26.74 11.82
CA CYS A 118 -11.81 -27.33 11.70
C CYS A 118 -10.94 -27.08 12.93
N THR A 119 -10.18 -28.10 13.34
CA THR A 119 -9.04 -27.93 14.25
C THR A 119 -7.77 -28.40 13.55
N LEU A 120 -6.79 -27.49 13.46
CA LEU A 120 -5.48 -27.79 12.91
C LEU A 120 -4.59 -28.42 13.99
N SER A 121 -3.66 -29.28 13.55
CA SER A 121 -2.63 -29.86 14.39
C SER A 121 -1.35 -30.12 13.60
N GLY A 122 -0.29 -30.57 14.26
CA GLY A 122 0.97 -30.89 13.59
C GLY A 122 1.81 -29.65 13.27
N GLY A 123 1.74 -28.62 14.12
CA GLY A 123 2.49 -27.38 13.92
C GLY A 123 1.76 -26.38 13.04
N TYR A 124 0.43 -26.43 12.99
CA TYR A 124 -0.46 -25.41 12.44
C TYR A 124 -1.50 -24.94 13.46
N ASP A 125 -1.32 -25.30 14.74
CA ASP A 125 -2.24 -25.00 15.85
C ASP A 125 -2.39 -23.49 16.11
N ASP A 126 -1.45 -22.67 15.63
CA ASP A 126 -1.45 -21.21 15.63
C ASP A 126 -2.43 -20.58 14.62
N ILE A 127 -2.93 -21.37 13.66
CA ILE A 127 -3.84 -20.90 12.62
C ILE A 127 -5.28 -21.25 13.02
N THR A 128 -6.03 -20.25 13.46
CA THR A 128 -7.40 -20.40 13.93
C THR A 128 -8.26 -19.22 13.46
N ALA A 129 -9.57 -19.30 13.71
CA ALA A 129 -10.44 -18.16 13.48
C ALA A 129 -9.96 -16.96 14.33
N GLY A 130 -9.83 -15.80 13.71
CA GLY A 130 -9.28 -14.60 14.34
C GLY A 130 -7.77 -14.41 14.15
N THR A 131 -7.03 -15.38 13.59
CA THR A 131 -5.62 -15.17 13.24
C THR A 131 -5.50 -13.97 12.30
N THR A 132 -4.58 -13.06 12.62
CA THR A 132 -4.37 -11.81 11.89
C THR A 132 -4.00 -12.06 10.44
N VAL A 133 -4.58 -11.28 9.52
CA VAL A 133 -4.20 -11.24 8.11
C VAL A 133 -3.68 -9.84 7.81
N THR A 134 -2.43 -9.73 7.38
CA THR A 134 -1.80 -8.45 7.05
C THR A 134 -1.71 -8.34 5.54
N ALA A 135 -2.26 -7.26 4.97
CA ALA A 135 -2.06 -6.90 3.57
C ALA A 135 -1.06 -5.75 3.49
N ARG A 136 -0.02 -5.91 2.69
CA ARG A 136 0.99 -4.88 2.39
C ARG A 136 0.87 -4.44 0.93
N ASP A 137 1.16 -3.18 0.67
CA ASP A 137 1.23 -2.63 -0.69
C ASP A 137 2.56 -2.99 -1.38
N SER A 138 2.74 -2.47 -2.61
CA SER A 138 3.95 -2.67 -3.40
C SER A 138 5.22 -2.05 -2.80
N SER A 139 5.10 -1.14 -1.84
CA SER A 139 6.22 -0.57 -1.08
C SER A 139 6.59 -1.41 0.16
N GLY A 140 5.80 -2.43 0.48
CA GLY A 140 5.93 -3.24 1.69
C GLY A 140 5.28 -2.61 2.93
N THR A 141 4.61 -1.46 2.76
CA THR A 141 3.89 -0.79 3.85
C THR A 141 2.59 -1.53 4.13
N ILE A 142 2.21 -1.66 5.40
CA ILE A 142 0.93 -2.27 5.79
C ILE A 142 -0.20 -1.38 5.25
N ALA A 143 -0.95 -1.93 4.31
CA ALA A 143 -2.08 -1.29 3.64
C ALA A 143 -3.41 -1.60 4.34
N GLY A 144 -3.48 -2.72 5.07
CA GLY A 144 -4.64 -3.08 5.88
C GLY A 144 -4.37 -4.31 6.75
N VAL A 145 -5.21 -4.47 7.78
CA VAL A 145 -5.17 -5.63 8.69
C VAL A 145 -6.59 -6.17 8.86
N GLY A 146 -6.74 -7.47 8.65
CA GLY A 146 -7.97 -8.22 8.84
C GLY A 146 -7.73 -9.48 9.66
N ALA A 147 -8.62 -10.45 9.52
CA ALA A 147 -8.52 -11.70 10.25
C ALA A 147 -9.11 -12.89 9.46
N LEU A 148 -8.66 -14.09 9.81
CA LEU A 148 -9.30 -15.32 9.38
C LEU A 148 -10.70 -15.46 9.99
N GLY A 149 -11.65 -15.88 9.18
CA GLY A 149 -12.97 -16.32 9.59
C GLY A 149 -12.95 -17.74 10.17
N SER A 150 -14.13 -18.32 10.34
CA SER A 150 -14.26 -19.70 10.84
C SER A 150 -13.71 -20.71 9.85
N GLY A 151 -12.87 -21.63 10.34
CA GLY A 151 -12.32 -22.71 9.55
C GLY A 151 -13.33 -23.82 9.28
N THR A 152 -13.50 -24.20 8.03
CA THR A 152 -14.35 -25.32 7.61
C THR A 152 -13.47 -26.47 7.12
N GLY A 153 -13.69 -27.66 7.68
CA GLY A 153 -12.99 -28.87 7.22
C GLY A 153 -13.47 -29.31 5.83
N SER A 154 -12.59 -29.93 5.05
CA SER A 154 -12.89 -30.53 3.74
C SER A 154 -12.07 -31.82 3.55
N SER A 155 -12.32 -32.55 2.46
CA SER A 155 -11.54 -33.75 2.12
C SER A 155 -10.05 -33.48 1.84
N TYR A 156 -9.68 -32.22 1.62
CA TYR A 156 -8.32 -31.80 1.26
C TYR A 156 -7.58 -31.09 2.40
N GLY A 157 -8.26 -30.83 3.53
CA GLY A 157 -7.74 -30.05 4.64
C GLY A 157 -8.74 -28.99 5.10
N CYS A 158 -8.26 -27.88 5.66
CA CYS A 158 -9.12 -26.86 6.25
C CYS A 158 -9.06 -25.53 5.52
N ALA A 159 -10.22 -24.96 5.25
CA ALA A 159 -10.37 -23.69 4.56
C ALA A 159 -10.84 -22.60 5.53
N PHE A 160 -10.16 -21.46 5.52
CA PHE A 160 -10.49 -20.26 6.29
C PHE A 160 -10.70 -19.11 5.31
N SER A 161 -11.89 -18.51 5.32
CA SER A 161 -12.12 -17.25 4.59
C SER A 161 -11.38 -16.11 5.29
N PHE A 162 -11.02 -15.06 4.59
CA PHE A 162 -10.53 -13.83 5.20
C PHE A 162 -11.01 -12.60 4.44
N THR A 163 -11.06 -11.48 5.16
CA THR A 163 -11.32 -10.16 4.60
C THR A 163 -10.39 -9.15 5.25
N VAL A 164 -9.88 -8.22 4.46
CA VAL A 164 -9.14 -7.03 4.90
C VAL A 164 -9.83 -5.84 4.28
N ASP A 165 -10.46 -5.02 5.10
CA ASP A 165 -11.21 -3.85 4.65
C ASP A 165 -10.33 -2.61 4.50
N ASP A 166 -10.87 -1.60 3.81
CA ASP A 166 -10.27 -0.28 3.66
C ASP A 166 -8.84 -0.27 3.08
N VAL A 167 -8.50 -1.24 2.23
CA VAL A 167 -7.17 -1.36 1.63
C VAL A 167 -7.03 -0.38 0.46
N PRO A 168 -6.07 0.56 0.47
CA PRO A 168 -5.81 1.46 -0.64
C PRO A 168 -5.38 0.72 -1.92
N ALA A 169 -5.66 1.32 -3.08
CA ALA A 169 -5.21 0.79 -4.35
C ALA A 169 -3.66 0.74 -4.47
N SER A 170 -3.14 -0.39 -4.92
CA SER A 170 -1.73 -0.72 -5.18
C SER A 170 -1.65 -1.70 -6.37
N ASP A 171 -0.52 -1.72 -7.09
CA ASP A 171 -0.30 -2.63 -8.22
C ASP A 171 -0.18 -4.10 -7.80
N PHE A 172 0.39 -4.31 -6.61
CA PHE A 172 0.57 -5.62 -5.99
C PHE A 172 0.24 -5.53 -4.51
N TYR A 173 -0.18 -6.66 -3.96
CA TYR A 173 -0.45 -6.83 -2.54
C TYR A 173 0.24 -8.06 -2.04
N THR A 174 0.96 -7.92 -0.94
CA THR A 174 1.54 -9.06 -0.23
C THR A 174 0.67 -9.37 0.98
N VAL A 175 0.11 -10.57 1.00
CA VAL A 175 -0.76 -11.04 2.08
C VAL A 175 0.01 -12.02 2.95
N GLU A 176 0.01 -11.77 4.25
CA GLU A 176 0.60 -12.60 5.28
C GLU A 176 -0.50 -13.04 6.25
N VAL A 177 -0.52 -14.33 6.61
CA VAL A 177 -1.44 -14.84 7.63
C VAL A 177 -0.66 -15.24 8.87
N GLY A 178 -0.93 -14.57 9.99
CA GLY A 178 -0.19 -14.69 11.24
C GLY A 178 1.28 -14.34 11.01
N HIS A 179 2.11 -15.36 10.96
CA HIS A 179 3.55 -15.29 10.66
C HIS A 179 3.97 -16.40 9.67
N ARG A 180 3.02 -16.96 8.89
CA ARG A 180 3.22 -18.13 8.04
C ARG A 180 3.71 -17.79 6.62
N GLY A 181 4.55 -16.76 6.52
CA GLY A 181 5.10 -16.32 5.25
C GLY A 181 4.13 -15.49 4.43
N GLU A 182 4.64 -14.99 3.31
CA GLU A 182 4.02 -13.95 2.50
C GLU A 182 3.69 -14.48 1.09
N VAL A 183 2.51 -14.14 0.57
CA VAL A 183 2.10 -14.44 -0.80
C VAL A 183 1.69 -13.15 -1.51
N THR A 184 2.27 -12.91 -2.69
CA THR A 184 2.01 -11.69 -3.46
C THR A 184 0.96 -11.94 -4.55
N PHE A 185 -0.02 -11.03 -4.62
CA PHE A 185 -1.09 -11.01 -5.60
C PHE A 185 -1.04 -9.72 -6.43
N THR A 186 -1.54 -9.79 -7.66
CA THR A 186 -1.76 -8.61 -8.49
C THR A 186 -3.04 -7.89 -8.07
N ASP A 187 -3.11 -6.61 -8.37
CA ASP A 187 -4.33 -5.81 -8.24
C ASP A 187 -5.53 -6.39 -9.00
N ALA A 188 -5.30 -7.04 -10.14
CA ALA A 188 -6.33 -7.75 -10.88
C ALA A 188 -6.90 -8.93 -10.07
N ALA A 189 -6.05 -9.77 -9.47
CA ALA A 189 -6.49 -10.89 -8.65
C ALA A 189 -7.28 -10.43 -7.41
N VAL A 190 -6.86 -9.31 -6.79
CA VAL A 190 -7.61 -8.70 -5.68
C VAL A 190 -8.99 -8.23 -6.12
N ARG A 191 -9.11 -7.62 -7.31
CA ARG A 191 -10.42 -7.19 -7.86
C ARG A 191 -11.34 -8.35 -8.19
N ASP A 192 -10.79 -9.49 -8.59
CA ASP A 192 -11.58 -10.70 -8.86
C ASP A 192 -12.18 -11.29 -7.56
N GLY A 193 -11.58 -11.00 -6.39
CA GLY A 193 -12.15 -11.29 -5.07
C GLY A 193 -12.01 -12.74 -4.59
N ASP A 194 -11.33 -13.60 -5.34
CA ASP A 194 -11.09 -15.02 -5.02
C ASP A 194 -9.59 -15.31 -4.85
N LEU A 195 -8.95 -14.65 -3.88
CA LEU A 195 -7.55 -14.95 -3.57
C LEU A 195 -7.45 -16.33 -2.92
N ARG A 196 -6.55 -17.19 -3.42
CA ARG A 196 -6.34 -18.54 -2.87
C ARG A 196 -4.92 -18.67 -2.34
N LEU A 197 -4.79 -18.95 -1.05
CA LEU A 197 -3.53 -19.25 -0.39
C LEU A 197 -3.53 -20.71 0.07
N SER A 198 -2.38 -21.37 0.02
CA SER A 198 -2.24 -22.73 0.55
C SER A 198 -1.00 -22.86 1.44
N LEU A 199 -1.18 -23.48 2.61
CA LEU A 199 -0.08 -24.03 3.43
C LEU A 199 -0.14 -25.55 3.37
N GLY A 200 0.99 -26.23 3.31
CA GLY A 200 1.07 -27.69 3.21
C GLY A 200 2.48 -28.19 3.45
#